data_AF-Q1RJR8-F1
#
_entry.id   AF-Q1RJR8-F1
#
_cell.length_a   1.000
_cell.length_b   1.000
_cell.length_c   1.000
_cell.angle_alpha   90.00
_cell.angle_beta   90.00
_cell.angle_gamma   90.00
#
_symmetry.space_group_name_H-M   'P 1'
#
loop_
_entity.id
_entity.type
_entity.pdbx_description
1 polymer ?
#
loop_
_entity_poly.entity_id
_entity_poly.type
_entity_poly.pdbx_seq_one_letter_code
_entity_poly.pdbx_strand_id
1 'polypeptide(L)'
;MNLIKKFLIISIILIPTLVLANTYRQINYKITPLNDRPVSAIKVETEIIGDIDGEVILDLPYAWASASYYQQIKNVKLEYPIGKLKFRNQNSNEAIFNIGKINTIRFSYEIYQKASNPLDVHETIIRQNLIHSTGWGLFATPKDLKKEDIVEYNVEWNNIPKAWQTISDYGLSKNIKFKAKQDELFNAIYAAGDLRLYKIVDQKNPVYLSMYGQFDLKDQEIAYYTDKIIKDQRAFFHDNDFPYYLISLVEGDQPMHMGGIALTHSFTAFIPQGLNISRIIRLYLLMSICIIG
;
A
#
# COMPACT_ATOMS: atom_id res chain seq x y z
N MET A 1 28.61 61.19 36.40
CA MET A 1 28.97 60.84 35.00
C MET A 1 29.13 59.32 34.95
N ASN A 2 28.14 58.62 34.36
CA ASN A 2 28.16 57.26 33.78
C ASN A 2 28.76 56.09 34.61
N LEU A 3 28.16 54.91 34.80
CA LEU A 3 27.27 54.09 33.96
C LEU A 3 26.57 53.08 34.89
N ILE A 4 25.24 53.12 34.98
CA ILE A 4 24.44 52.00 35.48
C ILE A 4 24.38 50.97 34.34
N LYS A 5 25.21 49.92 34.43
CA LYS A 5 25.11 48.75 33.53
C LYS A 5 23.84 47.98 33.89
N LYS A 6 22.78 48.23 33.14
CA LYS A 6 21.58 47.38 33.08
C LYS A 6 22.00 45.99 32.59
N PHE A 7 22.04 45.02 33.49
CA PHE A 7 22.03 43.60 33.10
C PHE A 7 20.59 43.24 32.73
N LEU A 8 20.33 43.15 31.44
CA LEU A 8 19.11 42.59 30.88
C LEU A 8 19.28 41.06 30.95
N ILE A 9 18.71 40.41 31.96
CA ILE A 9 18.61 38.95 31.98
C ILE A 9 17.48 38.58 31.02
N ILE A 10 17.85 38.13 29.83
CA ILE A 10 16.93 37.50 28.89
C ILE A 10 16.71 36.08 29.42
N SER A 11 15.61 35.87 30.15
CA SER A 11 15.10 34.52 30.42
C SER A 11 14.59 33.94 29.10
N ILE A 12 15.44 33.17 28.42
CA ILE A 12 15.01 32.28 27.34
C ILE A 12 14.17 31.19 28.02
N ILE A 13 12.85 31.37 28.02
CA ILE A 13 11.93 30.29 28.32
C ILE A 13 12.08 29.31 27.16
N LEU A 14 12.88 28.25 27.38
CA LEU A 14 12.79 27.04 26.59
C LEU A 14 11.38 26.51 26.81
N ILE A 15 10.43 26.89 25.97
CA ILE A 15 9.20 26.14 25.83
C ILE A 15 9.67 24.82 25.21
N PRO A 16 9.69 23.70 25.94
CA PRO A 16 9.90 22.42 25.27
C PRO A 16 8.81 22.38 24.21
N THR A 17 9.19 22.35 22.94
CA THR A 17 8.25 22.05 21.88
C THR A 17 7.57 20.78 22.31
N LEU A 18 6.30 20.88 22.73
CA LEU A 18 5.47 19.74 23.04
C LEU A 18 5.36 19.02 21.69
N VAL A 19 6.30 18.13 21.42
CA VAL A 19 6.14 17.14 20.36
C VAL A 19 4.98 16.31 20.88
N LEU A 20 3.78 16.63 20.41
CA LEU A 20 2.61 15.79 20.61
C LEU A 20 3.04 14.42 20.11
N ALA A 21 3.23 13.48 21.04
CA ALA A 21 3.56 12.12 20.68
C ALA A 21 2.44 11.60 19.77
N ASN A 22 2.81 10.92 18.69
CA ASN A 22 1.83 10.30 17.80
C ASN A 22 0.93 9.39 18.63
N THR A 23 -0.39 9.60 18.55
CA THR A 23 -1.39 8.77 19.24
C THR A 23 -1.17 7.30 18.90
N TYR A 24 -0.79 7.03 17.65
CA TYR A 24 -0.51 5.71 17.11
C TYR A 24 0.99 5.52 16.93
N ARG A 25 1.52 4.48 17.57
CA ARG A 25 2.94 4.12 17.47
C ARG A 25 3.19 3.08 16.39
N GLN A 26 2.28 2.10 16.28
CA GLN A 26 2.46 0.96 15.40
C GLN A 26 1.10 0.42 14.92
N ILE A 27 1.04 -0.02 13.67
CA ILE A 27 -0.12 -0.73 13.11
C ILE A 27 0.35 -2.00 12.39
N ASN A 28 -0.19 -3.15 12.83
CA ASN A 28 0.12 -4.46 12.28
C ASN A 28 -1.05 -4.94 11.44
N TYR A 29 -0.76 -5.38 10.22
CA TYR A 29 -1.69 -6.02 9.30
C TYR A 29 -1.26 -7.45 9.04
N LYS A 30 -2.22 -8.36 9.09
CA LYS A 30 -2.05 -9.75 8.70
C LYS A 30 -3.08 -10.09 7.62
N ILE A 31 -2.60 -10.46 6.45
CA ILE A 31 -3.42 -10.77 5.27
C ILE A 31 -3.41 -12.28 5.07
N THR A 32 -4.59 -12.90 5.09
CA THR A 32 -4.75 -14.35 4.94
C THR A 32 -5.72 -14.67 3.81
N PRO A 33 -5.31 -15.42 2.76
CA PRO A 33 -6.24 -15.91 1.74
C PRO A 33 -7.30 -16.84 2.34
N LEU A 34 -8.54 -16.70 1.90
CA LEU A 34 -9.67 -17.54 2.32
C LEU A 34 -9.99 -18.56 1.21
N ASN A 35 -9.31 -19.70 1.25
CA ASN A 35 -9.36 -20.70 0.18
C ASN A 35 -10.64 -21.58 0.21
N ASP A 36 -11.36 -21.64 1.33
CA ASP A 36 -12.51 -22.52 1.52
C ASP A 36 -13.84 -21.88 1.08
N ARG A 37 -13.81 -21.03 0.04
CA ARG A 37 -14.95 -20.19 -0.35
C ARG A 37 -15.21 -20.20 -1.85
N PRO A 38 -16.49 -20.08 -2.27
CA PRO A 38 -16.84 -20.03 -3.69
C PRO A 38 -16.37 -18.75 -4.38
N VAL A 39 -16.28 -17.64 -3.64
CA VAL A 39 -15.74 -16.37 -4.11
C VAL A 39 -14.40 -16.14 -3.43
N SER A 40 -13.37 -15.86 -4.22
CA SER A 40 -12.03 -15.56 -3.72
C SER A 40 -12.10 -14.36 -2.77
N ALA A 41 -11.49 -14.50 -1.60
CA ALA A 41 -11.49 -13.46 -0.58
C ALA A 41 -10.22 -13.54 0.27
N ILE A 42 -9.93 -12.46 0.97
CA ILE A 42 -8.88 -12.40 1.99
C ILE A 42 -9.48 -11.93 3.31
N LYS A 43 -8.92 -12.38 4.43
CA LYS A 43 -9.13 -11.77 5.74
C LYS A 43 -7.96 -10.84 6.03
N VAL A 44 -8.27 -9.61 6.45
CA VAL A 44 -7.30 -8.67 6.98
C VAL A 44 -7.54 -8.55 8.47
N GLU A 45 -6.55 -8.92 9.26
CA GLU A 45 -6.52 -8.74 10.70
C GLU A 45 -5.63 -7.55 11.01
N THR A 46 -6.13 -6.60 11.78
CA THR A 46 -5.45 -5.35 12.09
C THR A 46 -5.29 -5.20 13.60
N GLU A 47 -4.09 -4.86 14.04
CA GLU A 47 -3.78 -4.47 15.40
C GLU A 47 -3.18 -3.07 15.41
N ILE A 48 -3.82 -2.15 16.10
CA ILE A 48 -3.36 -0.76 16.27
C ILE A 48 -2.83 -0.61 17.69
N ILE A 49 -1.60 -0.14 17.83
CA ILE A 49 -0.92 0.07 19.11
C ILE A 49 -0.63 1.56 19.27
N GLY A 50 -1.06 2.12 20.40
CA GLY A 50 -1.02 3.56 20.65
C GLY A 50 -1.42 3.91 22.07
N ASP A 51 -1.68 5.17 22.34
CA ASP A 51 -2.29 5.67 23.57
C ASP A 51 -3.70 6.18 23.22
N ILE A 52 -4.67 5.26 23.16
CA ILE A 52 -5.98 5.46 22.54
C ILE A 52 -7.04 5.69 23.62
N ASP A 53 -7.92 6.67 23.45
CA ASP A 53 -8.94 7.02 24.44
C ASP A 53 -10.23 7.52 23.79
N GLY A 54 -11.37 7.28 24.45
CA GLY A 54 -12.67 7.80 24.05
C GLY A 54 -13.28 7.14 22.80
N GLU A 55 -13.80 7.96 21.90
CA GLU A 55 -14.42 7.50 20.65
C GLU A 55 -13.35 7.19 19.61
N VAL A 56 -13.42 6.00 19.02
CA VAL A 56 -12.53 5.59 17.93
C VAL A 56 -13.35 5.43 16.66
N ILE A 57 -12.85 6.01 15.58
CA ILE A 57 -13.40 5.88 14.24
C ILE A 57 -12.34 5.20 13.38
N LEU A 58 -12.66 4.02 12.85
CA LEU A 58 -11.84 3.31 11.87
C LEU A 58 -12.37 3.62 10.47
N ASP A 59 -11.49 4.12 9.60
CA ASP A 59 -11.76 4.30 8.18
C ASP A 59 -11.39 3.01 7.44
N LEU A 60 -12.40 2.27 6.98
CA LEU A 60 -12.23 1.09 6.13
C LEU A 60 -11.99 1.50 4.66
N PRO A 61 -11.40 0.61 3.84
CA PRO A 61 -11.32 0.81 2.40
C PRO A 61 -12.68 1.18 1.79
N TYR A 62 -12.73 2.33 1.09
CA TYR A 62 -13.97 2.87 0.54
C TYR A 62 -13.91 3.10 -0.96
N ALA A 63 -13.11 4.07 -1.40
CA ALA A 63 -12.90 4.40 -2.80
C ALA A 63 -11.60 5.17 -2.97
N TRP A 64 -10.94 5.00 -4.11
CA TRP A 64 -9.77 5.78 -4.53
C TRP A 64 -9.65 5.78 -6.04
N ALA A 65 -9.35 6.95 -6.62
CA ALA A 65 -9.35 7.17 -8.06
C ALA A 65 -10.67 6.67 -8.71
N SER A 66 -10.61 5.77 -9.69
CA SER A 66 -11.78 5.17 -10.34
C SER A 66 -12.35 3.94 -9.59
N ALA A 67 -11.65 3.44 -8.57
CA ALA A 67 -12.00 2.21 -7.86
C ALA A 67 -12.86 2.47 -6.63
N SER A 68 -13.76 1.52 -6.36
CA SER A 68 -14.65 1.49 -5.20
C SER A 68 -14.56 0.12 -4.53
N TYR A 69 -14.25 0.11 -3.24
CA TYR A 69 -13.94 -1.09 -2.45
C TYR A 69 -15.05 -1.46 -1.45
N TYR A 70 -15.91 -0.51 -1.07
CA TYR A 70 -16.80 -0.68 0.08
C TYR A 70 -17.75 -1.89 -0.04
N GLN A 71 -18.16 -2.25 -1.27
CA GLN A 71 -19.00 -3.42 -1.54
C GLN A 71 -18.26 -4.76 -1.37
N GLN A 72 -16.93 -4.72 -1.43
CA GLN A 72 -16.04 -5.88 -1.25
C GLN A 72 -15.76 -6.14 0.24
N ILE A 73 -15.91 -5.13 1.10
CA ILE A 73 -15.65 -5.24 2.54
C ILE A 73 -16.85 -5.85 3.24
N LYS A 74 -16.64 -6.98 3.93
CA LYS A 74 -17.66 -7.69 4.70
C LYS A 74 -17.10 -8.20 6.02
N ASN A 75 -17.99 -8.68 6.88
CA ASN A 75 -17.65 -9.39 8.12
C ASN A 75 -16.69 -8.60 9.03
N VAL A 76 -16.88 -7.28 9.10
CA VAL A 76 -16.10 -6.41 9.98
C VAL A 76 -16.40 -6.74 11.43
N LYS A 77 -15.36 -7.07 12.20
CA LYS A 77 -15.47 -7.53 13.59
C LYS A 77 -14.41 -6.88 14.47
N LEU A 78 -14.85 -6.29 15.58
CA LEU A 78 -13.98 -5.86 16.66
C LEU A 78 -13.63 -7.08 17.53
N GLU A 79 -12.35 -7.42 17.60
CA GLU A 79 -11.82 -8.55 18.38
C GLU A 79 -11.34 -8.12 19.77
N TYR A 80 -10.76 -6.91 19.86
CA TYR A 80 -10.36 -6.30 21.12
C TYR A 80 -10.44 -4.76 21.04
N PRO A 81 -10.97 -4.08 22.06
CA PRO A 81 -11.67 -4.66 23.22
C PRO A 81 -12.97 -5.33 22.78
N ILE A 82 -13.46 -6.30 23.58
CA ILE A 82 -14.71 -6.99 23.26
C ILE A 82 -15.85 -5.97 23.34
N GLY A 83 -16.55 -5.77 22.23
CA GLY A 83 -17.60 -4.76 22.12
C GLY A 83 -18.41 -4.88 20.83
N LYS A 84 -19.34 -3.94 20.64
CA LYS A 84 -20.11 -3.83 19.40
C LYS A 84 -19.57 -2.66 18.58
N LEU A 85 -19.15 -2.97 17.36
CA LEU A 85 -18.82 -1.99 16.34
C LEU A 85 -20.12 -1.51 15.68
N LYS A 86 -20.24 -0.20 15.45
CA LYS A 86 -21.37 0.40 14.71
C LYS A 86 -20.83 1.14 13.51
N PHE A 87 -21.44 0.96 12.36
CA PHE A 87 -21.17 1.83 11.22
C PHE A 87 -21.87 3.17 11.40
N ARG A 88 -21.26 4.27 10.96
CA ARG A 88 -21.87 5.60 11.04
C ARG A 88 -23.25 5.65 10.37
N ASN A 89 -23.39 4.98 9.23
CA ASN A 89 -24.64 4.72 8.54
C ASN A 89 -24.50 3.50 7.62
N GLN A 90 -25.58 3.06 6.96
CA GLN A 90 -25.61 1.84 6.14
C GLN A 90 -24.65 1.85 4.93
N ASN A 91 -24.23 3.03 4.47
CA ASN A 91 -23.34 3.20 3.31
C ASN A 91 -21.96 3.73 3.70
N SER A 92 -21.64 3.79 5.00
CA SER A 92 -20.39 4.36 5.49
C SER A 92 -19.31 3.29 5.59
N ASN A 93 -18.07 3.67 5.28
CA ASN A 93 -16.86 2.91 5.58
C ASN A 93 -16.33 3.19 6.99
N GLU A 94 -17.02 4.01 7.78
CA GLU A 94 -16.57 4.39 9.12
C GLU A 94 -17.18 3.46 10.16
N ALA A 95 -16.30 2.72 10.83
CA ALA A 95 -16.64 1.88 11.96
C ALA A 95 -16.33 2.62 13.26
N ILE A 96 -17.35 2.83 14.09
CA ILE A 96 -17.29 3.63 15.32
C ILE A 96 -17.52 2.73 16.52
N PHE A 97 -16.72 2.95 17.57
CA PHE A 97 -16.92 2.35 18.89
C PHE A 97 -16.31 3.25 19.96
N ASN A 98 -16.87 3.17 21.17
CA ASN A 98 -16.41 3.92 22.33
C ASN A 98 -15.66 3.00 23.29
N ILE A 99 -14.54 3.49 23.80
CA ILE A 99 -13.65 2.78 24.71
C ILE A 99 -13.21 3.73 25.83
N GLY A 100 -12.76 3.14 26.94
CA GLY A 100 -11.88 3.88 27.85
C GLY A 100 -10.46 3.90 27.30
N LYS A 101 -9.53 4.45 28.08
CA LYS A 101 -8.11 4.44 27.74
C LYS A 101 -7.56 3.02 27.59
N ILE A 102 -7.07 2.68 26.41
CA ILE A 102 -6.41 1.40 26.10
C ILE A 102 -5.20 1.63 25.20
N ASN A 103 -4.31 0.64 25.16
CA ASN A 103 -3.08 0.75 24.37
C ASN A 103 -3.11 -0.06 23.08
N THR A 104 -4.20 -0.81 22.83
CA THR A 104 -4.29 -1.73 21.69
C THR A 104 -5.73 -1.92 21.26
N ILE A 105 -5.97 -1.91 19.95
CA ILE A 105 -7.23 -2.30 19.31
C ILE A 105 -6.93 -3.42 18.33
N ARG A 106 -7.79 -4.44 18.28
CA ARG A 106 -7.74 -5.50 17.28
C ARG A 106 -9.09 -5.63 16.60
N PHE A 107 -9.07 -5.66 15.28
CA PHE A 107 -10.27 -5.90 14.48
C PHE A 107 -9.90 -6.69 13.24
N SER A 108 -10.90 -7.23 12.59
CA SER A 108 -10.73 -7.91 11.31
C SER A 108 -11.88 -7.60 10.36
N TYR A 109 -11.61 -7.78 9.08
CA TYR A 109 -12.59 -7.66 8.01
C TYR A 109 -12.16 -8.54 6.86
N GLU A 110 -13.09 -8.81 5.96
CA GLU A 110 -12.84 -9.62 4.78
C GLU A 110 -13.04 -8.79 3.52
N ILE A 111 -12.16 -8.98 2.56
CA ILE A 111 -12.22 -8.33 1.25
C ILE A 111 -12.50 -9.40 0.22
N TYR A 112 -13.61 -9.28 -0.48
CA TYR A 112 -14.04 -10.23 -1.51
C TYR A 112 -13.65 -9.72 -2.88
N GLN A 113 -13.28 -10.63 -3.78
CA GLN A 113 -13.14 -10.32 -5.19
C GLN A 113 -14.44 -9.71 -5.72
N LYS A 114 -14.32 -8.58 -6.43
CA LYS A 114 -15.43 -7.96 -7.16
C LYS A 114 -15.98 -8.94 -8.19
N ALA A 115 -17.29 -8.93 -8.41
CA ALA A 115 -17.96 -9.89 -9.29
C ALA A 115 -17.53 -9.77 -10.77
N SER A 116 -17.17 -8.57 -11.22
CA SER A 116 -16.57 -8.35 -12.53
C SER A 116 -15.05 -8.53 -12.48
N ASN A 117 -14.45 -8.84 -13.62
CA ASN A 117 -12.99 -8.78 -13.74
C ASN A 117 -12.51 -7.34 -13.45
N PRO A 118 -11.37 -7.19 -12.75
CA PRO A 118 -10.74 -5.88 -12.57
C PRO A 118 -10.46 -5.23 -13.92
N LEU A 119 -10.92 -3.98 -14.09
CA LEU A 119 -10.76 -3.22 -15.33
C LEU A 119 -9.68 -2.13 -15.24
N ASP A 120 -9.21 -1.85 -14.02
CA ASP A 120 -8.35 -0.70 -13.72
C ASP A 120 -7.28 -1.10 -12.70
N VAL A 121 -6.10 -0.47 -12.83
CA VAL A 121 -4.94 -0.63 -11.95
C VAL A 121 -5.19 -0.25 -10.50
N HIS A 122 -6.23 0.55 -10.23
CA HIS A 122 -6.62 0.93 -8.88
C HIS A 122 -7.43 -0.17 -8.17
N GLU A 123 -7.95 -1.18 -8.88
CA GLU A 123 -8.80 -2.22 -8.27
C GLU A 123 -8.01 -3.29 -7.51
N THR A 124 -8.55 -3.72 -6.36
CA THR A 124 -8.04 -4.89 -5.63
C THR A 124 -8.35 -6.18 -6.39
N ILE A 125 -7.31 -6.92 -6.76
CA ILE A 125 -7.41 -8.24 -7.39
C ILE A 125 -7.19 -9.32 -6.34
N ILE A 126 -8.15 -10.24 -6.24
CA ILE A 126 -8.10 -11.42 -5.39
C ILE A 126 -8.57 -12.62 -6.23
N ARG A 127 -7.61 -13.39 -6.72
CA ARG A 127 -7.79 -14.64 -7.47
C ARG A 127 -7.22 -15.81 -6.66
N GLN A 128 -7.46 -17.03 -7.14
CA GLN A 128 -6.92 -18.24 -6.51
C GLN A 128 -5.39 -18.31 -6.48
N ASN A 129 -4.70 -17.52 -7.31
CA ASN A 129 -3.25 -17.53 -7.48
C ASN A 129 -2.64 -16.11 -7.50
N LEU A 130 -3.42 -15.08 -7.17
CA LEU A 130 -2.96 -13.70 -7.09
C LEU A 130 -3.76 -12.90 -6.07
N ILE A 131 -3.06 -12.20 -5.19
CA ILE A 131 -3.55 -11.02 -4.51
C ILE A 131 -2.68 -9.87 -4.99
N HIS A 132 -3.30 -8.80 -5.49
CA HIS A 132 -2.61 -7.58 -5.92
C HIS A 132 -3.49 -6.37 -5.63
N SER A 133 -2.99 -5.44 -4.83
CA SER A 133 -3.72 -4.20 -4.55
C SER A 133 -2.77 -3.12 -4.06
N THR A 134 -3.23 -1.86 -4.16
CA THR A 134 -2.65 -0.77 -3.40
C THR A 134 -3.09 -0.85 -1.93
N GLY A 135 -2.43 -0.11 -1.04
CA GLY A 135 -2.88 -0.04 0.36
C GLY A 135 -4.30 0.53 0.50
N TRP A 136 -4.75 1.38 -0.43
CA TRP A 136 -6.12 1.92 -0.48
C TRP A 136 -7.21 0.84 -0.51
N GLY A 137 -6.93 -0.26 -1.20
CA GLY A 137 -7.87 -1.37 -1.36
C GLY A 137 -7.73 -2.46 -0.30
N LEU A 138 -6.79 -2.32 0.65
CA LEU A 138 -6.45 -3.33 1.64
C LEU A 138 -6.62 -2.88 3.07
N PHE A 139 -6.20 -1.66 3.41
CA PHE A 139 -5.93 -1.29 4.80
C PHE A 139 -6.94 -0.31 5.37
N ALA A 140 -7.33 -0.59 6.61
CA ALA A 140 -8.08 0.33 7.45
C ALA A 140 -7.15 1.02 8.44
N THR A 141 -7.44 2.27 8.77
CA THR A 141 -6.66 3.10 9.71
C THR A 141 -7.58 3.86 10.66
N PRO A 142 -7.10 4.31 11.82
CA PRO A 142 -7.80 5.34 12.58
C PRO A 142 -8.02 6.59 11.74
N LYS A 143 -9.20 7.19 11.81
CA LYS A 143 -9.57 8.39 11.06
C LYS A 143 -8.80 9.64 11.51
N ASP A 144 -8.42 9.69 12.78
CA ASP A 144 -7.68 10.77 13.41
C ASP A 144 -6.15 10.60 13.32
N LEU A 145 -5.67 9.55 12.62
CA LEU A 145 -4.26 9.44 12.24
C LEU A 145 -3.90 10.62 11.33
N LYS A 146 -2.93 11.44 11.73
CA LYS A 146 -2.58 12.64 10.97
C LYS A 146 -1.69 12.29 9.79
N LYS A 147 -1.79 13.08 8.72
CA LYS A 147 -1.02 12.87 7.48
C LYS A 147 0.49 12.97 7.69
N GLU A 148 0.91 13.82 8.62
CA GLU A 148 2.30 14.02 8.98
C GLU A 148 2.86 12.98 9.97
N ASP A 149 2.01 12.17 10.59
CA ASP A 149 2.43 11.17 11.57
C ASP A 149 3.21 10.05 10.87
N ILE A 150 4.43 9.80 11.34
CA ILE A 150 5.21 8.63 10.96
C ILE A 150 4.88 7.49 11.93
N VAL A 151 4.35 6.40 11.39
CA VAL A 151 3.93 5.21 12.14
C VAL A 151 4.77 4.01 11.71
N GLU A 152 5.05 3.09 12.64
CA GLU A 152 5.63 1.80 12.29
C GLU A 152 4.54 0.85 11.77
N TYR A 153 4.69 0.39 10.54
CA TYR A 153 3.80 -0.59 9.92
C TYR A 153 4.46 -1.96 9.85
N ASN A 154 3.69 -2.99 10.12
CA ASN A 154 4.07 -4.38 9.85
C ASN A 154 3.00 -5.02 8.98
N VAL A 155 3.37 -5.48 7.78
CA VAL A 155 2.46 -6.20 6.89
C VAL A 155 2.95 -7.65 6.78
N GLU A 156 2.07 -8.59 7.12
CA GLU A 156 2.34 -10.02 7.11
C GLU A 156 1.40 -10.76 6.16
N TRP A 157 1.98 -11.50 5.21
CA TRP A 157 1.29 -12.51 4.41
C TRP A 157 1.24 -13.83 5.18
N ASN A 158 0.08 -14.13 5.76
CA ASN A 158 -0.13 -15.30 6.59
C ASN A 158 -0.81 -16.44 5.82
N ASN A 159 -0.34 -17.67 6.05
CA ASN A 159 -0.88 -18.89 5.46
C ASN A 159 -1.06 -18.86 3.92
N ILE A 160 -0.23 -18.09 3.21
CA ILE A 160 -0.17 -18.16 1.74
C ILE A 160 0.50 -19.47 1.29
N PRO A 161 0.14 -20.02 0.11
CA PRO A 161 0.83 -21.16 -0.48
C PRO A 161 2.35 -21.02 -0.49
N LYS A 162 3.08 -22.12 -0.23
CA LYS A 162 4.55 -22.09 -0.15
C LYS A 162 5.22 -21.65 -1.46
N ALA A 163 4.61 -21.97 -2.59
CA ALA A 163 5.11 -21.62 -3.92
C ALA A 163 4.93 -20.13 -4.26
N TRP A 164 4.02 -19.42 -3.57
CA TRP A 164 3.77 -18.01 -3.85
C TRP A 164 4.97 -17.14 -3.51
N GLN A 165 5.23 -16.21 -4.41
CA GLN A 165 6.14 -15.08 -4.19
C GLN A 165 5.38 -13.93 -3.56
N THR A 166 6.10 -13.07 -2.83
CA THR A 166 5.58 -11.84 -2.23
C THR A 166 6.42 -10.66 -2.66
N ILE A 167 5.78 -9.53 -2.91
CA ILE A 167 6.46 -8.29 -3.26
C ILE A 167 5.63 -7.07 -2.83
N SER A 168 6.33 -6.02 -2.44
CA SER A 168 5.78 -4.71 -2.11
C SER A 168 6.80 -3.61 -2.37
N ASP A 169 6.39 -2.35 -2.25
CA ASP A 169 7.27 -1.17 -2.23
C ASP A 169 8.33 -1.23 -1.12
N TYR A 170 8.13 -2.06 -0.10
CA TYR A 170 9.00 -2.17 1.06
C TYR A 170 9.80 -3.49 1.09
N GLY A 171 9.73 -4.29 0.03
CA GLY A 171 10.55 -5.48 -0.18
C GLY A 171 9.78 -6.75 -0.51
N LEU A 172 10.52 -7.86 -0.54
CA LEU A 172 10.09 -9.19 -1.03
C LEU A 172 9.63 -10.15 0.07
N SER A 173 9.77 -9.77 1.34
CA SER A 173 9.51 -10.66 2.48
C SER A 173 8.01 -10.89 2.68
N LYS A 174 7.66 -12.08 3.20
CA LYS A 174 6.29 -12.35 3.68
C LYS A 174 5.92 -11.49 4.88
N ASN A 175 6.91 -10.98 5.61
CA ASN A 175 6.74 -10.04 6.71
C ASN A 175 7.65 -8.84 6.47
N ILE A 176 7.06 -7.67 6.26
CA ILE A 176 7.75 -6.40 6.03
C ILE A 176 7.44 -5.44 7.17
N LYS A 177 8.48 -4.75 7.64
CA LYS A 177 8.38 -3.70 8.66
C LYS A 177 8.99 -2.43 8.13
N PHE A 178 8.28 -1.33 8.24
CA PHE A 178 8.72 -0.03 7.73
C PHE A 178 8.10 1.11 8.53
N LYS A 179 8.69 2.29 8.43
CA LYS A 179 8.14 3.52 9.00
C LYS A 179 7.72 4.43 7.86
N ALA A 180 6.50 4.90 7.89
CA ALA A 180 5.92 5.69 6.81
C ALA A 180 4.77 6.57 7.33
N LYS A 181 4.37 7.54 6.52
CA LYS A 181 3.09 8.25 6.66
C LYS A 181 1.96 7.38 6.15
N GLN A 182 0.73 7.72 6.54
CA GLN A 182 -0.48 7.03 6.06
C GLN A 182 -0.59 7.03 4.52
N ASP A 183 -0.29 8.15 3.87
CA ASP A 183 -0.38 8.24 2.41
C ASP A 183 0.64 7.31 1.71
N GLU A 184 1.81 7.08 2.30
CA GLU A 184 2.84 6.17 1.78
C GLU A 184 2.47 4.68 2.03
N LEU A 185 1.73 4.38 3.11
CA LEU A 185 1.14 3.05 3.31
C LEU A 185 0.13 2.74 2.20
N PHE A 186 -0.73 3.71 1.87
CA PHE A 186 -1.79 3.54 0.89
C PHE A 186 -1.29 3.58 -0.56
N ASN A 187 -0.31 4.43 -0.86
CA ASN A 187 0.34 4.52 -2.18
C ASN A 187 1.53 3.56 -2.28
N ALA A 188 1.29 2.29 -1.97
CA ALA A 188 2.24 1.20 -2.15
C ALA A 188 1.52 -0.03 -2.69
N ILE A 189 2.21 -0.85 -3.49
CA ILE A 189 1.73 -2.15 -3.95
C ILE A 189 1.99 -3.21 -2.89
N TYR A 190 1.02 -4.09 -2.73
CA TYR A 190 1.13 -5.32 -1.96
C TYR A 190 0.63 -6.46 -2.84
N ALA A 191 1.54 -7.38 -3.18
CA ALA A 191 1.22 -8.51 -4.02
C ALA A 191 1.77 -9.83 -3.46
N ALA A 192 0.98 -10.88 -3.63
CA ALA A 192 1.34 -12.26 -3.32
C ALA A 192 0.68 -13.20 -4.31
N GLY A 193 1.40 -14.20 -4.83
CA GLY A 193 0.84 -15.11 -5.83
C GLY A 193 1.87 -15.85 -6.64
N ASP A 194 1.43 -16.38 -7.79
CA ASP A 194 2.28 -16.98 -8.82
C ASP A 194 2.98 -15.88 -9.64
N LEU A 195 3.72 -15.01 -8.95
CA LEU A 195 4.44 -13.90 -9.54
C LEU A 195 5.77 -14.39 -10.12
N ARG A 196 6.12 -13.88 -11.30
CA ARG A 196 7.47 -13.98 -11.85
C ARG A 196 8.23 -12.72 -11.50
N LEU A 197 9.33 -12.87 -10.77
CA LEU A 197 10.11 -11.75 -10.23
C LEU A 197 11.48 -11.68 -10.90
N TYR A 198 11.83 -10.49 -11.38
CA TYR A 198 13.12 -10.21 -11.99
C TYR A 198 13.77 -9.02 -11.29
N LYS A 199 15.03 -9.16 -10.91
CA LYS A 199 15.85 -8.03 -10.49
C LYS A 199 16.53 -7.47 -11.75
N ILE A 200 16.02 -6.35 -12.26
CA ILE A 200 16.43 -5.82 -13.56
C ILE A 200 17.58 -4.81 -13.44
N VAL A 201 17.66 -4.09 -12.32
CA VAL A 201 18.82 -3.26 -11.97
C VAL A 201 19.44 -3.79 -10.67
N ASP A 202 20.73 -4.15 -10.72
CA ASP A 202 21.44 -4.86 -9.63
C ASP A 202 22.39 -3.95 -8.80
N GLN A 203 22.35 -2.65 -9.02
CA GLN A 203 23.21 -1.69 -8.31
C GLN A 203 22.68 -1.37 -6.89
N LYS A 204 23.26 -0.36 -6.24
CA LYS A 204 22.91 0.09 -4.87
C LYS A 204 21.41 0.32 -4.67
N ASN A 205 20.70 0.73 -5.73
CA ASN A 205 19.27 1.02 -5.74
C ASN A 205 18.55 0.06 -6.70
N PRO A 206 18.25 -1.17 -6.25
CA PRO A 206 17.70 -2.20 -7.10
C PRO A 206 16.30 -1.85 -7.61
N VAL A 207 16.03 -2.30 -8.84
CA VAL A 207 14.68 -2.26 -9.43
C VAL A 207 14.20 -3.68 -9.64
N TYR A 208 13.01 -3.97 -9.13
CA TYR A 208 12.34 -5.24 -9.31
C TYR A 208 11.19 -5.11 -10.30
N LEU A 209 11.08 -6.08 -11.18
CA LEU A 209 9.96 -6.28 -12.08
C LEU A 209 9.17 -7.50 -11.58
N SER A 210 7.91 -7.28 -11.21
CA SER A 210 6.94 -8.31 -10.89
C SER A 210 5.99 -8.47 -12.07
N MET A 211 5.72 -9.72 -12.45
CA MET A 211 4.89 -10.06 -13.58
C MET A 211 3.88 -11.13 -13.20
N TYR A 212 2.61 -10.90 -13.51
CA TYR A 212 1.54 -11.87 -13.38
C TYR A 212 0.73 -11.97 -14.68
N GLY A 213 0.38 -13.19 -15.10
CA GLY A 213 -0.29 -13.48 -16.37
C GLY A 213 0.63 -14.13 -17.41
N GLN A 214 0.14 -14.32 -18.63
CA GLN A 214 0.83 -14.99 -19.73
C GLN A 214 0.96 -14.06 -20.94
N PHE A 215 1.88 -13.10 -20.82
CA PHE A 215 2.15 -12.14 -21.88
C PHE A 215 2.63 -12.82 -23.16
N ASP A 216 2.28 -12.25 -24.32
CA ASP A 216 2.73 -12.76 -25.64
C ASP A 216 4.24 -12.67 -25.85
N LEU A 217 4.88 -11.71 -25.18
CA LEU A 217 6.32 -11.54 -25.20
C LEU A 217 6.97 -12.37 -24.10
N LYS A 218 8.15 -12.92 -24.40
CA LYS A 218 8.91 -13.67 -23.42
C LYS A 218 9.31 -12.76 -22.26
N ASP A 219 9.29 -13.28 -21.05
CA ASP A 219 9.64 -12.52 -19.86
C ASP A 219 11.06 -11.90 -19.98
N GLN A 220 12.01 -12.59 -20.61
CA GLN A 220 13.37 -12.05 -20.82
C GLN A 220 13.38 -10.81 -21.72
N GLU A 221 12.51 -10.75 -22.72
CA GLU A 221 12.39 -9.59 -23.61
C GLU A 221 11.79 -8.41 -22.84
N ILE A 222 10.72 -8.66 -22.08
CA ILE A 222 10.09 -7.64 -21.23
C ILE A 222 11.13 -7.08 -20.25
N ALA A 223 11.80 -7.95 -19.49
CA ALA A 223 12.80 -7.54 -18.50
C ALA A 223 13.96 -6.74 -19.12
N TYR A 224 14.45 -7.15 -20.31
CA TYR A 224 15.51 -6.44 -21.03
C TYR A 224 15.09 -5.01 -21.42
N TYR A 225 13.89 -4.84 -21.97
CA TYR A 225 13.42 -3.51 -22.35
C TYR A 225 13.13 -2.64 -21.13
N THR A 226 12.60 -3.20 -20.04
CA THR A 226 12.42 -2.47 -18.79
C THR A 226 13.74 -1.97 -18.22
N ASP A 227 14.75 -2.85 -18.14
CA ASP A 227 16.09 -2.48 -17.66
C ASP A 227 16.68 -1.31 -18.47
N LYS A 228 16.63 -1.43 -19.80
CA LYS A 228 17.13 -0.38 -20.70
C LYS A 228 16.44 0.95 -20.46
N ILE A 229 15.11 0.95 -20.39
CA ILE A 229 14.31 2.17 -20.21
C ILE A 229 14.60 2.81 -18.85
N ILE A 230 14.66 2.03 -17.77
CA ILE A 230 14.96 2.53 -16.44
C ILE A 230 16.36 3.14 -16.38
N LYS A 231 17.36 2.51 -17.01
CA LYS A 231 18.71 3.06 -17.10
C LYS A 231 18.73 4.38 -17.87
N ASP A 232 18.02 4.46 -18.99
CA ASP A 232 17.93 5.68 -19.80
C ASP A 232 17.23 6.81 -19.02
N GLN A 233 16.13 6.52 -18.32
CA GLN A 233 15.43 7.48 -17.44
C GLN A 233 16.34 7.97 -16.32
N ARG A 234 17.01 7.06 -15.61
CA ARG A 234 17.95 7.40 -14.52
C ARG A 234 19.13 8.23 -14.97
N ALA A 235 19.63 7.96 -16.18
CA ALA A 235 20.70 8.75 -16.78
C ALA A 235 20.24 10.16 -17.13
N PHE A 236 18.98 10.32 -17.54
CA PHE A 236 18.40 11.60 -17.97
C PHE A 236 17.92 12.46 -16.79
N PHE A 237 17.16 11.89 -15.85
CA PHE A 237 16.53 12.61 -14.73
C PHE A 237 17.37 12.64 -13.45
N HIS A 238 18.37 11.77 -13.33
CA HIS A 238 19.18 11.61 -12.11
C HIS A 238 18.38 11.20 -10.86
N ASP A 239 17.25 10.51 -11.03
CA ASP A 239 16.29 10.03 -10.03
C ASP A 239 16.73 8.74 -9.28
N ASN A 240 17.99 8.72 -8.83
CA ASN A 240 18.59 7.57 -8.14
C ASN A 240 18.50 7.66 -6.61
N ASP A 241 17.52 8.35 -6.05
CA ASP A 241 17.39 8.58 -4.61
C ASP A 241 16.55 7.51 -3.89
N PHE A 242 15.82 6.68 -4.64
CA PHE A 242 15.07 5.56 -4.07
C PHE A 242 15.97 4.37 -3.74
N PRO A 243 15.95 3.83 -2.51
CA PRO A 243 16.73 2.65 -2.14
C PRO A 243 16.22 1.36 -2.83
N TYR A 244 15.01 1.42 -3.37
CA TYR A 244 14.27 0.29 -3.92
C TYR A 244 13.16 0.83 -4.83
N TYR A 245 12.92 0.22 -5.98
CA TYR A 245 11.77 0.55 -6.83
C TYR A 245 11.11 -0.70 -7.40
N LEU A 246 9.78 -0.73 -7.44
CA LEU A 246 8.99 -1.84 -7.94
C LEU A 246 8.22 -1.47 -9.20
N ILE A 247 8.33 -2.28 -10.24
CA ILE A 247 7.46 -2.26 -11.42
C ILE A 247 6.58 -3.51 -11.36
N SER A 248 5.27 -3.35 -11.19
CA SER A 248 4.31 -4.44 -11.12
C SER A 248 3.45 -4.48 -12.39
N LEU A 249 3.55 -5.55 -13.17
CA LEU A 249 2.79 -5.74 -14.40
C LEU A 249 1.80 -6.89 -14.21
N VAL A 250 0.52 -6.59 -14.38
CA VAL A 250 -0.56 -7.58 -14.34
C VAL A 250 -1.18 -7.66 -15.72
N GLU A 251 -1.27 -8.86 -16.29
CA GLU A 251 -2.03 -9.08 -17.51
C GLU A 251 -3.53 -8.92 -17.22
N GLY A 252 -4.18 -8.03 -17.96
CA GLY A 252 -5.61 -7.79 -17.90
C GLY A 252 -6.39 -8.79 -18.74
N ASP A 253 -7.62 -9.09 -18.30
CA ASP A 253 -8.48 -10.08 -18.96
C ASP A 253 -9.24 -9.50 -20.18
N GLN A 254 -8.96 -8.26 -20.59
CA GLN A 254 -9.67 -7.56 -21.66
C GLN A 254 -8.71 -7.01 -22.72
N PRO A 255 -9.01 -7.22 -24.01
CA PRO A 255 -8.27 -6.56 -25.08
C PRO A 255 -8.41 -5.04 -24.96
N MET A 256 -7.34 -4.30 -25.25
CA MET A 256 -7.31 -2.83 -25.39
C MET A 256 -7.43 -1.97 -24.12
N HIS A 257 -7.66 -2.55 -22.94
CA HIS A 257 -7.57 -1.80 -21.68
C HIS A 257 -6.14 -1.85 -21.13
N MET A 258 -5.43 -0.72 -21.28
CA MET A 258 -4.12 -0.50 -20.69
C MET A 258 -4.21 0.70 -19.74
N GLY A 259 -3.69 0.54 -18.53
CA GLY A 259 -3.62 1.60 -17.53
C GLY A 259 -2.35 1.45 -16.72
N GLY A 260 -1.87 2.55 -16.14
CA GLY A 260 -0.71 2.56 -15.27
C GLY A 260 -0.77 3.72 -14.30
N ILE A 261 -0.20 3.55 -13.12
CA ILE A 261 -0.07 4.59 -12.11
C ILE A 261 1.26 4.46 -11.38
N ALA A 262 1.92 5.61 -11.14
CA ALA A 262 3.00 5.67 -10.16
C ALA A 262 2.46 5.89 -8.75
N LEU A 263 3.17 5.30 -7.83
CA LEU A 263 2.93 5.28 -6.39
C LEU A 263 4.23 5.77 -5.71
N THR A 264 4.36 5.61 -4.40
CA THR A 264 5.49 6.19 -3.66
C THR A 264 6.84 5.63 -4.12
N HIS A 265 6.99 4.31 -4.18
CA HIS A 265 8.23 3.66 -4.61
C HIS A 265 7.97 2.56 -5.65
N SER A 266 6.89 2.73 -6.42
CA SER A 266 6.50 1.75 -7.42
C SER A 266 5.69 2.34 -8.56
N PHE A 267 5.61 1.56 -9.63
CA PHE A 267 4.69 1.73 -10.72
C PHE A 267 3.93 0.42 -10.93
N THR A 268 2.62 0.51 -11.07
CA THR A 268 1.80 -0.66 -11.44
C THR A 268 1.08 -0.41 -12.75
N ALA A 269 0.94 -1.45 -13.56
CA ALA A 269 0.22 -1.39 -14.81
C ALA A 269 -0.58 -2.65 -15.12
N PHE A 270 -1.73 -2.43 -15.76
CA PHE A 270 -2.53 -3.48 -16.37
C PHE A 270 -2.25 -3.47 -17.86
N ILE A 271 -1.90 -4.64 -18.37
CA ILE A 271 -1.46 -4.84 -19.72
C ILE A 271 -2.44 -5.79 -20.41
N PRO A 272 -3.10 -5.39 -21.50
CA PRO A 272 -4.04 -6.26 -22.18
C PRO A 272 -3.31 -7.44 -22.85
N GLN A 273 -4.00 -8.57 -22.97
CA GLN A 273 -3.60 -9.66 -23.87
C GLN A 273 -3.44 -9.16 -25.32
N GLY A 274 -2.55 -9.77 -26.09
CA GLY A 274 -2.23 -9.34 -27.46
C GLY A 274 -1.20 -8.21 -27.51
N LEU A 275 -0.28 -8.17 -26.55
CA LEU A 275 0.70 -7.10 -26.44
C LEU A 275 1.87 -7.31 -27.40
N ASN A 276 2.18 -6.28 -28.19
CA ASN A 276 3.41 -6.23 -28.98
C ASN A 276 4.39 -5.20 -28.40
N ILE A 277 5.62 -5.23 -28.90
CA ILE A 277 6.73 -4.42 -28.40
C ILE A 277 6.49 -2.90 -28.48
N SER A 278 5.71 -2.43 -29.46
CA SER A 278 5.41 -1.00 -29.60
C SER A 278 4.44 -0.51 -28.51
N ARG A 279 3.56 -1.40 -28.02
CA ARG A 279 2.69 -1.11 -26.86
C ARG A 279 3.46 -1.12 -25.54
N ILE A 280 4.47 -1.98 -25.40
CA ILE A 280 5.41 -1.93 -24.27
C ILE A 280 6.08 -0.55 -24.18
N ILE A 281 6.63 -0.07 -25.30
CA ILE A 281 7.30 1.24 -25.33
C ILE A 281 6.33 2.37 -24.93
N ARG A 282 5.07 2.32 -25.37
CA ARG A 282 4.04 3.29 -24.95
C ARG A 282 3.72 3.23 -23.46
N LEU A 283 3.60 2.02 -22.88
CA LEU A 283 3.41 1.86 -21.45
C LEU A 283 4.56 2.50 -20.66
N TYR A 284 5.78 2.31 -21.13
CA TYR A 284 6.95 2.86 -20.48
C TYR A 284 7.12 4.37 -20.65
N LEU A 285 6.59 4.96 -21.72
CA LEU A 285 6.47 6.42 -21.82
C LEU A 285 5.51 6.98 -20.77
N LEU A 286 4.42 6.25 -20.43
CA LEU A 286 3.55 6.63 -19.31
C LEU A 286 4.29 6.51 -17.98
N MET A 287 5.08 5.45 -17.80
CA MET A 287 5.94 5.29 -16.62
C MET A 287 6.95 6.45 -16.48
N SER A 288 7.59 6.90 -17.58
CA SER A 288 8.50 8.06 -17.57
C SER A 288 7.84 9.29 -16.99
N ILE A 289 6.60 9.61 -17.40
CA ILE A 289 5.89 10.81 -16.95
C ILE A 289 5.61 10.75 -15.44
N CYS A 290 5.39 9.56 -14.90
CA CYS A 290 4.98 9.38 -13.51
C CYS A 290 6.15 9.17 -12.53
N ILE A 291 7.36 8.85 -13.00
CA ILE A 291 8.57 8.80 -12.15
C ILE A 291 9.11 10.22 -11.85
N ILE A 292 8.75 11.22 -12.68
CA ILE A 292 9.26 12.60 -12.61
C ILE A 292 8.42 13.52 -11.70
N GLY A 293 7.23 13.09 -11.27
CA GLY A 293 6.29 13.90 -10.48
C GLY A 293 6.29 13.55 -9.01
#